data_AF-A0A920HVW9-F1
#
_entry.id   AF-A0A920HVW9-F1
#
_cell.length_a   1.000
_cell.length_b   1.000
_cell.length_c   1.000
_cell.angle_alpha   90.00
_cell.angle_beta   90.00
_cell.angle_gamma   90.00
#
_symmetry.space_group_name_H-M   'P 1'
#
loop_
_entity.id
_entity.type
_entity.pdbx_description
1 polymer ?
#
loop_
_entity_poly.entity_id
_entity_poly.type
_entity_poly.pdbx_seq_one_letter_code
_entity_poly.pdbx_strand_id
1 'polypeptide(L)'
;MFINMKYFYITCLIFLLFSCEKGSEIINNNNAPYYSEIPTLLLENYVNRVYIDLIGREPLDQEMINDVQFLRDADVSLDSRDSLLIKLQYDTNYVEGDSSYKFAYFHRIYEMMKVRLIEGASNSYIGSELNTFYNNYVQDSINGNMLDAYKRLLKYNQLNNVLESELQYYHGEIEINEMCRRMICNPVYDNINMNTFNFVNAAFDNLLFRYPTEYEFDQVYTMIDDNTAQIVLGSSGNNKEDFTYIICDSREFYQGMIIWTYNTLLARNPTSVEVDLLMNDFYFSHDYQWLQRQIMKTDEYAHF
;
A
#
# COMPACT_ATOMS: atom_id res chain seq x y z
N MET A 1 36.22 25.40 49.03
CA MET A 1 35.09 26.28 48.66
C MET A 1 33.94 25.38 48.27
N PHE A 2 33.04 25.10 49.22
CA PHE A 2 31.92 24.18 49.01
C PHE A 2 30.86 24.88 48.16
N ILE A 3 30.74 24.50 46.89
CA ILE A 3 29.64 24.93 46.03
C ILE A 3 28.38 24.25 46.58
N ASN A 4 27.45 25.06 47.08
CA ASN A 4 26.18 24.63 47.64
C ASN A 4 25.41 23.78 46.61
N MET A 5 25.28 22.47 46.85
CA MET A 5 24.55 21.52 45.98
C MET A 5 23.12 21.97 45.64
N LYS A 6 22.46 22.77 46.49
CA LYS A 6 21.13 23.34 46.21
C LYS A 6 21.09 24.25 44.97
N TYR A 7 22.15 25.02 44.71
CA TYR A 7 22.17 25.89 43.53
C TYR A 7 22.49 25.11 42.25
N PHE A 8 23.23 24.00 42.34
CA PHE A 8 23.52 23.13 41.21
C PHE A 8 22.25 22.44 40.66
N TYR A 9 21.36 21.98 41.54
CA TYR A 9 20.07 21.41 41.14
C TYR A 9 19.11 22.45 40.54
N ILE A 10 19.15 23.70 41.02
CA ILE A 10 18.34 24.79 40.46
C ILE A 10 18.86 25.18 39.05
N THR A 11 20.17 25.21 38.84
CA THR A 11 20.74 25.44 37.49
C THR A 11 20.45 24.30 36.52
N CYS A 12 20.45 23.03 36.95
CA CYS A 12 20.07 21.91 36.08
C CYS A 12 18.57 21.90 35.72
N LEU A 13 17.69 22.41 36.59
CA LEU A 13 16.25 22.48 36.31
C LEU A 13 15.89 23.57 35.28
N ILE A 14 16.67 24.65 35.20
CA ILE A 14 16.46 25.75 34.24
C ILE A 14 16.85 25.34 32.80
N PHE A 15 17.81 24.43 32.63
CA PHE A 15 18.19 23.92 31.30
C PHE A 15 17.19 22.92 30.71
N LEU A 16 16.29 22.33 31.51
CA LEU A 16 15.23 21.44 31.02
C LEU A 16 14.03 22.21 30.42
N LEU A 17 13.90 23.51 30.68
CA LEU A 17 12.83 24.35 30.14
C LEU A 17 13.16 24.97 28.76
N PHE A 18 14.37 24.74 28.24
CA PHE A 18 14.77 25.09 26.87
C PHE A 18 14.90 23.84 25.99
N SER A 19 14.10 22.81 26.26
CA SER A 19 13.92 21.69 25.34
C SER A 19 13.22 22.20 24.09
N CYS A 20 14.00 22.31 23.02
CA CYS A 20 13.64 22.42 21.61
C CYS A 20 12.13 22.54 21.33
N GLU A 21 11.69 23.74 20.95
CA GLU A 21 10.41 23.86 20.25
C GLU A 21 10.47 22.97 19.01
N LYS A 22 9.43 22.15 18.81
CA LYS A 22 9.26 21.39 17.58
C LYS A 22 9.03 22.44 16.49
N GLY A 23 10.11 22.83 15.83
CA GLY A 23 10.04 23.65 14.63
C GLY A 23 9.19 22.88 13.65
N SER A 24 7.93 23.28 13.49
CA SER A 24 7.20 22.96 12.29
C SER A 24 7.93 23.69 11.17
N GLU A 25 8.92 23.05 10.56
CA GLU A 25 9.27 23.37 9.18
C GLU A 25 8.06 22.95 8.33
N ILE A 26 7.01 23.77 8.42
CA ILE A 26 6.18 24.03 7.27
C ILE A 26 7.19 24.58 6.26
N ILE A 27 7.33 23.93 5.11
CA ILE A 27 8.07 24.47 3.97
C ILE A 27 7.32 25.73 3.52
N ASN A 28 7.48 26.82 4.26
CA ASN A 28 7.00 28.14 3.90
C ASN A 28 8.02 28.68 2.90
N ASN A 29 7.57 28.86 1.64
CA ASN A 29 8.34 29.05 0.40
C ASN A 29 8.62 27.79 -0.44
N ASN A 30 7.69 26.83 -0.54
CA ASN A 30 7.53 26.16 -1.84
C ASN A 30 6.68 27.06 -2.75
N ASN A 31 7.20 28.23 -3.10
CA ASN A 31 6.57 29.02 -4.15
C ASN A 31 6.85 28.24 -5.43
N ALA A 32 5.80 27.62 -5.97
CA ALA A 32 5.81 27.05 -7.30
C ALA A 32 6.57 28.00 -8.26
N PRO A 33 7.59 27.51 -9.00
CA PRO A 33 8.17 28.24 -10.10
C PRO A 33 7.08 28.83 -11.00
N TYR A 34 7.33 30.00 -11.59
CA TYR A 34 6.39 30.55 -12.56
C TYR A 34 6.43 29.69 -13.84
N TYR A 35 5.44 28.80 -13.99
CA TYR A 35 5.43 27.73 -14.99
C TYR A 35 4.98 28.15 -16.40
N SER A 36 4.98 29.46 -16.70
CA SER A 36 4.59 29.99 -18.02
C SER A 36 5.43 29.49 -19.20
N GLU A 37 6.53 28.78 -18.93
CA GLU A 37 7.48 28.29 -19.93
C GLU A 37 7.62 26.76 -20.00
N ILE A 38 6.87 25.95 -19.22
CA ILE A 38 6.93 24.49 -19.38
C ILE A 38 6.57 24.14 -20.83
N PRO A 39 7.40 23.45 -21.61
CA PRO A 39 7.05 23.01 -22.96
C PRO A 39 5.78 22.15 -22.98
N THR A 40 4.88 22.36 -23.95
CA THR A 40 3.63 21.56 -24.06
C THR A 40 3.89 20.06 -24.10
N LEU A 41 4.97 19.64 -24.76
CA LEU A 41 5.38 18.25 -24.79
C LEU A 41 5.69 17.67 -23.40
N LEU A 42 6.30 18.44 -22.49
CA LEU A 42 6.55 17.95 -21.12
C LEU A 42 5.23 17.80 -20.35
N LEU A 43 4.29 18.71 -20.56
CA LEU A 43 2.98 18.65 -19.92
C LEU A 43 2.13 17.47 -20.45
N GLU A 44 2.15 17.23 -21.76
CA GLU A 44 1.53 16.05 -22.38
C GLU A 44 2.15 14.75 -21.86
N ASN A 45 3.48 14.70 -21.74
CA ASN A 45 4.18 13.54 -21.16
C ASN A 45 3.78 13.29 -19.71
N TYR A 46 3.65 14.36 -18.90
CA TYR A 46 3.17 14.25 -17.52
C TYR A 46 1.74 13.70 -17.47
N VAL A 47 0.81 14.26 -18.26
CA VAL A 47 -0.58 13.76 -18.32
C VAL A 47 -0.62 12.30 -18.78
N ASN A 48 0.12 11.94 -19.84
CA ASN A 48 0.17 10.56 -20.31
C ASN A 48 0.64 9.60 -19.21
N ARG A 49 1.77 9.93 -18.56
CA ARG A 49 2.31 9.11 -17.47
C ARG A 49 1.33 8.96 -16.32
N VAL A 50 0.68 10.05 -15.89
CA VAL A 50 -0.35 10.03 -14.83
C VAL A 50 -1.49 9.07 -15.17
N TYR A 51 -1.99 9.09 -16.40
CA TYR A 51 -3.03 8.18 -16.88
C TYR A 51 -2.56 6.72 -16.87
N ILE A 52 -1.38 6.44 -17.40
CA ILE A 52 -0.82 5.07 -17.43
C ILE A 52 -0.63 4.53 -16.00
N ASP A 53 -0.02 5.31 -15.12
CA ASP A 53 0.34 4.85 -13.79
C ASP A 53 -0.89 4.66 -12.89
N LEU A 54 -1.90 5.53 -12.99
CA LEU A 54 -3.12 5.43 -12.17
C LEU A 54 -4.19 4.50 -12.73
N ILE A 55 -4.46 4.52 -14.04
CA ILE A 55 -5.58 3.80 -14.63
C ILE A 55 -5.18 2.77 -15.69
N GLY A 56 -3.89 2.65 -16.01
CA GLY A 56 -3.36 1.57 -16.85
C GLY A 56 -3.54 1.75 -18.36
N ARG A 57 -3.84 2.97 -18.82
CA ARG A 57 -3.95 3.31 -20.26
C ARG A 57 -3.50 4.74 -20.53
N GLU A 58 -3.23 5.05 -21.80
CA GLU A 58 -3.02 6.43 -22.25
C GLU A 58 -4.34 7.23 -22.20
N PRO A 59 -4.29 8.57 -22.07
CA PRO A 59 -5.46 9.41 -22.20
C PRO A 59 -5.99 9.38 -23.63
N LEU A 60 -7.31 9.48 -23.79
CA LEU A 60 -7.96 9.75 -25.06
C LEU A 60 -7.59 11.17 -25.53
N ASP A 61 -7.67 11.43 -26.85
CA ASP A 61 -7.32 12.74 -27.43
C ASP A 61 -7.99 13.92 -26.70
N GLN A 62 -9.28 13.78 -26.39
CA GLN A 62 -10.03 14.84 -25.70
C GLN A 62 -9.64 14.97 -24.22
N GLU A 63 -9.30 13.87 -23.55
CA GLU A 63 -8.80 13.89 -22.18
C GLU A 63 -7.46 14.63 -22.13
N MET A 64 -6.53 14.29 -23.04
CA MET A 64 -5.24 14.96 -23.17
C MET A 64 -5.40 16.47 -23.37
N ILE A 65 -6.20 16.88 -24.36
CA ILE A 65 -6.44 18.31 -24.65
C ILE A 65 -7.00 19.03 -23.43
N ASN A 66 -8.01 18.45 -22.78
CA ASN A 66 -8.70 19.08 -21.65
C ASN A 66 -7.79 19.20 -20.43
N ASP A 67 -7.05 18.14 -20.10
CA ASP A 67 -6.22 18.14 -18.89
C ASP A 67 -4.96 18.97 -19.05
N VAL A 68 -4.35 18.98 -20.23
CA VAL A 68 -3.24 19.90 -20.53
C VAL A 68 -3.73 21.34 -20.43
N GLN A 69 -4.89 21.67 -21.00
CA GLN A 69 -5.44 23.02 -20.91
C GLN A 69 -5.80 23.40 -19.46
N PHE A 70 -6.41 22.50 -18.71
CA PHE A 70 -6.71 22.70 -17.29
C PHE A 70 -5.45 23.01 -16.48
N LEU A 71 -4.39 22.22 -16.66
CA LEU A 71 -3.12 22.46 -16.00
C LEU A 71 -2.51 23.80 -16.42
N ARG A 72 -2.60 24.19 -17.70
CA ARG A 72 -2.13 25.51 -18.17
C ARG A 72 -2.86 26.67 -17.51
N ASP A 73 -4.18 26.61 -17.49
CA ASP A 73 -5.02 27.66 -16.94
C ASP A 73 -4.83 27.84 -15.42
N ALA A 74 -4.35 26.79 -14.75
CA ALA A 74 -4.04 26.77 -13.32
C ALA A 74 -2.52 26.83 -13.02
N ASP A 75 -1.75 27.38 -13.96
CA ASP A 75 -0.30 27.59 -13.88
C ASP A 75 0.50 26.33 -13.50
N VAL A 76 0.01 25.13 -13.81
CA VAL A 76 0.65 23.84 -13.51
C VAL A 76 1.06 23.71 -12.03
N SER A 77 0.31 24.40 -11.15
CA SER A 77 0.52 24.41 -9.71
C SER A 77 0.40 23.01 -9.10
N LEU A 78 1.02 22.79 -7.94
CA LEU A 78 0.88 21.52 -7.22
C LEU A 78 -0.58 21.16 -6.93
N ASP A 79 -1.43 22.17 -6.68
CA ASP A 79 -2.86 21.98 -6.43
C ASP A 79 -3.61 21.55 -7.70
N SER A 80 -3.26 22.11 -8.87
CA SER A 80 -3.83 21.69 -10.15
C SER A 80 -3.44 20.25 -10.50
N ARG A 81 -2.18 19.88 -10.23
CA ARG A 81 -1.70 18.50 -10.41
C ARG A 81 -2.43 17.54 -9.48
N ASP A 82 -2.55 17.87 -8.20
CA ASP A 82 -3.30 17.08 -7.21
C ASP A 82 -4.77 16.92 -7.64
N SER A 83 -5.38 17.97 -8.18
CA SER A 83 -6.77 17.93 -8.68
C SER A 83 -6.94 16.96 -9.86
N LEU A 84 -5.99 16.92 -10.80
CA LEU A 84 -5.99 15.94 -11.89
C LEU A 84 -5.88 14.51 -11.34
N LEU A 85 -5.01 14.29 -10.35
CA LEU A 85 -4.84 12.97 -9.73
C LEU A 85 -6.12 12.53 -8.98
N ILE A 86 -6.76 13.45 -8.25
CA ILE A 86 -8.05 13.21 -7.57
C ILE A 86 -9.14 12.86 -8.58
N LYS A 87 -9.21 13.55 -9.73
CA LYS A 87 -10.14 13.23 -10.81
C LYS A 87 -10.00 11.76 -11.21
N LEU A 88 -8.77 11.32 -11.47
CA LEU A 88 -8.52 9.94 -11.91
C LEU A 88 -8.76 8.91 -10.81
N GLN A 89 -8.53 9.25 -9.55
CA GLN A 89 -8.73 8.33 -8.43
C GLN A 89 -10.20 8.19 -8.01
N TYR A 90 -11.03 9.22 -8.20
CA TYR A 90 -12.34 9.29 -7.55
C TYR A 90 -13.53 9.67 -8.44
N ASP A 91 -13.33 10.17 -9.66
CA ASP A 91 -14.46 10.53 -10.52
C ASP A 91 -15.24 9.27 -10.98
N THR A 92 -16.55 9.28 -10.71
CA THR A 92 -17.51 8.22 -11.02
C THR A 92 -18.29 8.45 -12.31
N ASN A 93 -18.06 9.56 -13.01
CA ASN A 93 -18.69 9.85 -14.29
C ASN A 93 -18.37 8.74 -15.31
N TYR A 94 -19.35 8.49 -16.19
CA TYR A 94 -19.19 7.44 -17.18
C TYR A 94 -18.07 7.77 -18.17
N VAL A 95 -17.14 6.84 -18.34
CA VAL A 95 -16.08 6.87 -19.34
C VAL A 95 -16.16 5.58 -20.15
N GLU A 96 -16.27 5.72 -21.48
CA GLU A 96 -16.32 4.57 -22.38
C GLU A 96 -15.04 3.73 -22.25
N GLY A 97 -15.19 2.41 -22.10
CA GLY A 97 -14.08 1.48 -21.87
C GLY A 97 -13.71 1.27 -20.40
N ASP A 98 -13.85 2.29 -19.56
CA ASP A 98 -13.42 2.25 -18.15
C ASP A 98 -14.59 2.09 -17.16
N SER A 99 -15.83 2.28 -17.60
CA SER A 99 -17.00 2.55 -16.76
C SER A 99 -16.91 3.87 -15.99
N SER A 100 -15.82 4.14 -15.28
CA SER A 100 -15.46 5.45 -14.70
C SER A 100 -13.97 5.47 -14.36
N TYR A 101 -13.39 6.66 -14.20
CA TYR A 101 -11.99 6.76 -13.77
C TYR A 101 -11.75 6.07 -12.42
N LYS A 102 -12.65 6.27 -11.45
CA LYS A 102 -12.59 5.58 -10.16
C LYS A 102 -12.54 4.07 -10.35
N PHE A 103 -13.43 3.49 -11.17
CA PHE A 103 -13.43 2.05 -11.39
C PHE A 103 -12.11 1.57 -12.00
N ALA A 104 -11.62 2.24 -13.06
CA ALA A 104 -10.35 1.88 -13.69
C ALA A 104 -9.15 1.99 -12.72
N TYR A 105 -9.12 3.02 -11.87
CA TYR A 105 -8.08 3.19 -10.86
C TYR A 105 -8.07 2.04 -9.83
N PHE A 106 -9.22 1.71 -9.24
CA PHE A 106 -9.29 0.63 -8.25
C PHE A 106 -9.03 -0.76 -8.88
N HIS A 107 -9.47 -0.96 -10.13
CA HIS A 107 -9.12 -2.15 -10.91
C HIS A 107 -7.60 -2.26 -11.11
N ARG A 108 -6.95 -1.16 -11.49
CA ARG A 108 -5.50 -1.09 -11.66
C ARG A 108 -4.75 -1.44 -10.37
N ILE A 109 -5.18 -0.91 -9.22
CA ILE A 109 -4.56 -1.25 -7.92
C ILE A 109 -4.71 -2.74 -7.61
N TYR A 110 -5.90 -3.30 -7.81
CA TYR A 110 -6.14 -4.73 -7.60
C TYR A 110 -5.22 -5.60 -8.47
N GLU A 111 -5.10 -5.30 -9.76
CA GLU A 111 -4.19 -6.03 -10.66
C GLU A 111 -2.73 -5.87 -10.26
N MET A 112 -2.29 -4.67 -9.85
CA MET A 112 -0.93 -4.44 -9.37
C MET A 112 -0.62 -5.21 -8.08
N MET A 113 -1.58 -5.29 -7.14
CA MET A 113 -1.44 -6.11 -5.94
C MET A 113 -1.33 -7.59 -6.29
N LYS A 114 -2.13 -8.06 -7.25
CA LYS A 114 -2.01 -9.45 -7.71
C LYS A 114 -0.68 -9.75 -8.37
N VAL A 115 -0.17 -8.86 -9.23
CA VAL A 115 1.15 -9.01 -9.85
C VAL A 115 2.24 -9.11 -8.78
N ARG A 116 2.18 -8.21 -7.78
CA ARG A 116 3.17 -8.15 -6.69
C ARG A 116 3.11 -9.38 -5.77
N LEU A 117 1.92 -9.84 -5.42
CA LEU A 117 1.75 -10.78 -4.30
C LEU A 117 1.42 -12.20 -4.77
N ILE A 118 0.68 -12.39 -5.86
CA ILE A 118 0.25 -13.71 -6.34
C ILE A 118 0.61 -13.93 -7.82
N GLU A 119 1.74 -13.40 -8.26
CA GLU A 119 2.30 -13.57 -9.62
C GLU A 119 1.32 -13.24 -10.75
N GLY A 120 0.39 -12.32 -10.50
CA GLY A 120 -0.60 -11.89 -11.49
C GLY A 120 -1.67 -12.95 -11.77
N ALA A 121 -1.96 -13.84 -10.82
CA ALA A 121 -3.02 -14.84 -10.94
C ALA A 121 -4.35 -14.24 -11.44
N SER A 122 -4.92 -14.85 -12.48
CA SER A 122 -6.17 -14.35 -13.07
C SER A 122 -7.37 -14.67 -12.17
N ASN A 123 -8.41 -13.83 -12.23
CA ASN A 123 -9.66 -14.08 -11.49
C ASN A 123 -10.30 -15.42 -11.93
N SER A 124 -10.12 -15.83 -13.19
CA SER A 124 -10.58 -17.13 -13.67
C SER A 124 -9.84 -18.30 -13.02
N TYR A 125 -8.53 -18.19 -12.83
CA TYR A 125 -7.74 -19.21 -12.13
C TYR A 125 -8.14 -19.28 -10.65
N ILE A 126 -8.19 -18.14 -9.96
CA ILE A 126 -8.61 -18.05 -8.56
C ILE A 126 -10.03 -18.64 -8.39
N GLY A 127 -10.95 -18.31 -9.30
CA GLY A 127 -12.31 -18.84 -9.32
C GLY A 127 -12.39 -20.34 -9.57
N SER A 128 -11.50 -20.91 -10.39
CA SER A 128 -11.39 -22.36 -10.60
C SER A 128 -10.96 -23.09 -9.33
N GLU A 129 -9.93 -22.58 -8.65
CA GLU A 129 -9.46 -23.13 -7.37
C GLU A 129 -10.55 -23.03 -6.29
N LEU A 130 -11.22 -21.88 -6.21
CA LEU A 130 -12.34 -21.63 -5.30
C LEU A 130 -13.45 -22.67 -5.50
N ASN A 131 -13.87 -22.91 -6.75
CA ASN A 131 -14.88 -23.92 -7.06
C ASN A 131 -14.43 -25.33 -6.67
N THR A 132 -13.14 -25.64 -6.84
CA THR A 132 -12.56 -26.93 -6.44
C THR A 132 -12.65 -27.13 -4.92
N PHE A 133 -12.29 -26.11 -4.13
CA PHE A 133 -12.44 -26.18 -2.67
C PHE A 133 -13.91 -26.33 -2.24
N TYR A 134 -14.83 -25.62 -2.89
CA TYR A 134 -16.26 -25.73 -2.59
C TYR A 134 -16.82 -27.13 -2.89
N ASN A 135 -16.48 -27.71 -4.04
CA ASN A 135 -16.93 -29.05 -4.40
C ASN A 135 -16.40 -30.10 -3.40
N ASN A 136 -15.13 -29.98 -3.00
CA ASN A 136 -14.54 -30.87 -2.00
C ASN A 136 -15.21 -30.71 -0.62
N TYR A 137 -15.53 -29.48 -0.21
CA TYR A 137 -16.32 -29.22 1.01
C TYR A 137 -17.66 -29.97 0.99
N VAL A 138 -18.40 -29.91 -0.13
CA VAL A 138 -19.69 -30.61 -0.27
C VAL A 138 -19.51 -32.12 -0.16
N GLN A 139 -18.49 -32.68 -0.82
CA GLN A 139 -18.20 -34.12 -0.75
C GLN A 139 -17.86 -34.56 0.68
N ASP A 140 -16.95 -33.86 1.35
CA ASP A 140 -16.55 -34.18 2.72
C ASP A 140 -17.73 -34.06 3.70
N SER A 141 -18.60 -33.06 3.50
CA SER A 141 -19.83 -32.86 4.28
C SER A 141 -20.82 -34.01 4.12
N ILE A 142 -21.08 -34.46 2.89
CA ILE A 142 -21.96 -35.61 2.61
C ILE A 142 -21.41 -36.90 3.21
N ASN A 143 -20.08 -37.07 3.19
CA ASN A 143 -19.41 -38.25 3.74
C ASN A 143 -19.25 -38.21 5.27
N GLY A 144 -19.67 -37.13 5.94
CA GLY A 144 -19.56 -36.96 7.39
C GLY A 144 -18.17 -36.56 7.90
N ASN A 145 -17.24 -36.24 7.01
CA ASN A 145 -15.86 -35.82 7.34
C ASN A 145 -15.81 -34.32 7.66
N MET A 146 -16.51 -33.91 8.73
CA MET A 146 -16.78 -32.49 8.98
C MET A 146 -15.52 -31.63 9.23
N LEU A 147 -14.47 -32.20 9.83
CA LEU A 147 -13.22 -31.47 10.08
C LEU A 147 -12.56 -31.02 8.76
N ASP A 148 -12.45 -31.93 7.80
CA ASP A 148 -11.85 -31.61 6.50
C ASP A 148 -12.78 -30.73 5.68
N ALA A 149 -14.10 -30.94 5.76
CA ALA A 149 -15.09 -30.04 5.18
C ALA A 149 -14.84 -28.59 5.64
N TYR A 150 -14.72 -28.33 6.94
CA TYR A 150 -14.46 -26.97 7.44
C TYR A 150 -13.12 -26.39 6.98
N LYS A 151 -12.06 -27.20 6.86
CA LYS A 151 -10.78 -26.75 6.28
C LYS A 151 -10.95 -26.34 4.81
N ARG A 152 -11.71 -27.10 4.02
CA ARG A 152 -12.01 -26.76 2.61
C ARG A 152 -12.82 -25.47 2.51
N LEU A 153 -13.82 -25.30 3.38
CA LEU A 153 -14.63 -24.08 3.44
C LEU A 153 -13.81 -22.85 3.80
N LEU A 154 -12.84 -22.98 4.73
CA LEU A 154 -11.92 -21.89 5.05
C LEU A 154 -11.09 -21.47 3.82
N LYS A 155 -10.52 -22.43 3.08
CA LYS A 155 -9.75 -22.14 1.87
C LYS A 155 -10.61 -21.51 0.76
N TYR A 156 -11.86 -21.94 0.62
CA TYR A 156 -12.85 -21.30 -0.25
C TYR A 156 -13.04 -19.82 0.13
N ASN A 157 -13.29 -19.53 1.41
CA ASN A 157 -13.51 -18.16 1.88
C ASN A 157 -12.28 -17.27 1.66
N GLN A 158 -11.08 -17.79 1.88
CA GLN A 158 -9.83 -17.07 1.62
C GLN A 158 -9.70 -16.63 0.15
N LEU A 159 -10.00 -17.53 -0.80
CA LEU A 159 -9.99 -17.18 -2.23
C LEU A 159 -11.11 -16.21 -2.59
N ASN A 160 -12.30 -16.38 -1.99
CA ASN A 160 -13.43 -15.48 -2.21
C ASN A 160 -13.10 -14.06 -1.74
N ASN A 161 -12.45 -13.93 -0.58
CA ASN A 161 -12.00 -12.64 -0.05
C ASN A 161 -11.02 -11.92 -1.00
N VAL A 162 -10.16 -12.67 -1.72
CA VAL A 162 -9.30 -12.10 -2.76
C VAL A 162 -10.14 -11.52 -3.89
N LEU A 163 -11.07 -12.30 -4.45
CA LEU A 163 -11.92 -11.84 -5.56
C LEU A 163 -12.82 -10.66 -5.18
N GLU A 164 -13.32 -10.60 -3.94
CA GLU A 164 -14.15 -9.51 -3.47
C GLU A 164 -13.35 -8.25 -3.10
N SER A 165 -12.04 -8.37 -2.85
CA SER A 165 -11.22 -7.26 -2.35
C SER A 165 -11.18 -6.05 -3.28
N GLU A 166 -11.31 -6.26 -4.60
CA GLU A 166 -11.37 -5.17 -5.59
C GLU A 166 -12.54 -4.22 -5.31
N LEU A 167 -13.76 -4.77 -5.28
CA LEU A 167 -14.97 -3.98 -5.08
C LEU A 167 -15.07 -3.46 -3.65
N GLN A 168 -14.66 -4.25 -2.66
CA GLN A 168 -14.65 -3.81 -1.26
C GLN A 168 -13.69 -2.63 -1.06
N TYR A 169 -12.53 -2.62 -1.71
CA TYR A 169 -11.62 -1.48 -1.66
C TYR A 169 -12.17 -0.28 -2.43
N TYR A 170 -12.77 -0.48 -3.61
CA TYR A 170 -13.47 0.55 -4.37
C TYR A 170 -14.58 1.25 -3.57
N HIS A 171 -15.31 0.49 -2.75
CA HIS A 171 -16.37 0.99 -1.88
C HIS A 171 -15.88 1.56 -0.54
N GLY A 172 -14.58 1.43 -0.23
CA GLY A 172 -14.01 1.87 1.04
C GLY A 172 -14.40 0.99 2.23
N GLU A 173 -14.77 -0.26 1.98
CA GLU A 173 -15.12 -1.25 3.02
C GLU A 173 -13.87 -1.88 3.64
N ILE A 174 -12.77 -1.90 2.89
CA ILE A 174 -11.44 -2.32 3.35
C ILE A 174 -10.41 -1.27 2.97
N GLU A 175 -9.25 -1.35 3.61
CA GLU A 175 -8.07 -0.53 3.34
C GLU A 175 -7.00 -1.35 2.60
N ILE A 176 -5.90 -0.71 2.19
CA ILE A 176 -4.86 -1.34 1.37
C ILE A 176 -4.12 -2.47 2.09
N ASN A 177 -3.93 -2.35 3.40
CA ASN A 177 -3.38 -3.39 4.28
C ASN A 177 -4.24 -4.66 4.22
N GLU A 178 -5.56 -4.54 4.33
CA GLU A 178 -6.48 -5.69 4.29
C GLU A 178 -6.51 -6.34 2.90
N MET A 179 -6.44 -5.55 1.81
CA MET A 179 -6.26 -6.11 0.47
C MET A 179 -4.95 -6.91 0.39
N CYS A 180 -3.82 -6.34 0.83
CA CYS A 180 -2.53 -7.04 0.85
C CYS A 180 -2.57 -8.32 1.71
N ARG A 181 -3.22 -8.27 2.87
CA ARG A 181 -3.39 -9.42 3.77
C ARG A 181 -4.10 -10.57 3.07
N ARG A 182 -5.21 -10.29 2.39
CA ARG A 182 -5.97 -11.30 1.63
C ARG A 182 -5.13 -11.89 0.49
N MET A 183 -4.32 -11.07 -0.18
CA MET A 183 -3.42 -11.53 -1.24
C MET A 183 -2.30 -12.47 -0.75
N ILE A 184 -1.85 -12.34 0.50
CA ILE A 184 -0.86 -13.28 1.08
C ILE A 184 -1.49 -14.42 1.89
N CYS A 185 -2.76 -14.29 2.28
CA CYS A 185 -3.49 -15.26 3.10
C CYS A 185 -4.50 -16.07 2.28
N ASN A 186 -4.03 -16.80 1.28
CA ASN A 186 -4.87 -17.65 0.43
C ASN A 186 -4.10 -18.83 -0.19
N PRO A 187 -4.80 -19.88 -0.67
CA PRO A 187 -4.20 -21.03 -1.35
C PRO A 187 -3.27 -20.74 -2.52
N VAL A 188 -3.51 -19.68 -3.31
CA VAL A 188 -2.63 -19.36 -4.45
C VAL A 188 -1.26 -18.91 -3.95
N TYR A 189 -1.23 -18.02 -2.95
CA TYR A 189 0.01 -17.61 -2.29
C TYR A 189 0.71 -18.79 -1.60
N ASP A 190 -0.07 -19.69 -0.98
CA ASP A 190 0.45 -20.93 -0.37
C ASP A 190 1.14 -21.81 -1.43
N ASN A 191 0.54 -21.98 -2.61
CA ASN A 191 1.07 -22.81 -3.68
C ASN A 191 2.35 -22.24 -4.28
N ILE A 192 2.41 -20.91 -4.49
CA ILE A 192 3.60 -20.21 -4.99
C ILE A 192 4.78 -20.43 -4.05
N ASN A 193 4.55 -20.29 -2.74
CA ASN A 193 5.62 -20.38 -1.74
C ASN A 193 5.88 -21.81 -1.27
N MET A 194 4.96 -22.75 -1.48
CA MET A 194 5.05 -24.20 -1.21
C MET A 194 5.16 -24.63 0.27
N ASN A 195 5.85 -23.89 1.13
CA ASN A 195 6.08 -24.27 2.53
C ASN A 195 6.21 -23.04 3.44
N THR A 196 6.18 -23.27 4.75
CA THR A 196 6.28 -22.21 5.77
C THR A 196 7.56 -21.40 5.65
N PHE A 197 8.72 -22.03 5.43
CA PHE A 197 10.00 -21.33 5.28
C PHE A 197 9.96 -20.28 4.17
N ASN A 198 9.51 -20.68 2.98
CA ASN A 198 9.39 -19.79 1.83
C ASN A 198 8.31 -18.74 2.05
N PHE A 199 7.18 -19.11 2.65
CA PHE A 199 6.09 -18.19 2.96
C PHE A 199 6.55 -17.05 3.88
N VAL A 200 7.30 -17.34 4.95
CA VAL A 200 7.81 -16.29 5.85
C VAL A 200 8.76 -15.35 5.09
N ASN A 201 9.73 -15.90 4.36
CA ASN A 201 10.67 -15.08 3.60
C ASN A 201 9.96 -14.21 2.54
N ALA A 202 9.03 -14.80 1.79
CA ALA A 202 8.28 -14.09 0.76
C ALA A 202 7.35 -13.03 1.35
N ALA A 203 6.70 -13.27 2.49
CA ALA A 203 5.85 -12.26 3.12
C ALA A 203 6.65 -11.02 3.55
N PHE A 204 7.83 -11.22 4.14
CA PHE A 204 8.74 -10.14 4.52
C PHE A 204 9.30 -9.41 3.29
N ASP A 205 9.75 -10.13 2.26
CA ASP A 205 10.31 -9.52 1.05
C ASP A 205 9.23 -8.74 0.29
N ASN A 206 8.10 -9.40 -0.01
CA ASN A 206 7.02 -8.83 -0.79
C ASN A 206 6.37 -7.62 -0.11
N LEU A 207 6.23 -7.62 1.22
CA LEU A 207 5.54 -6.55 1.95
C LEU A 207 6.49 -5.49 2.50
N LEU A 208 7.67 -5.88 3.01
CA LEU A 208 8.58 -5.00 3.76
C LEU A 208 9.87 -4.68 3.01
N PHE A 209 10.12 -5.27 1.83
CA PHE A 209 11.34 -5.09 1.04
C PHE A 209 12.62 -5.47 1.77
N ARG A 210 12.54 -6.49 2.63
CA ARG A 210 13.67 -7.08 3.34
C ARG A 210 13.39 -8.52 3.70
N TYR A 211 14.44 -9.29 3.97
CA TYR A 211 14.29 -10.59 4.63
C TYR A 211 14.01 -10.43 6.13
N PRO A 212 13.38 -11.43 6.77
CA PRO A 212 13.24 -11.47 8.21
C PRO A 212 14.62 -11.59 8.87
N THR A 213 14.76 -11.01 10.06
CA THR A 213 15.86 -11.38 10.97
C THR A 213 15.68 -12.82 11.45
N GLU A 214 16.75 -13.44 11.96
CA GLU A 214 16.70 -14.81 12.50
C GLU A 214 15.61 -14.95 13.59
N TYR A 215 15.52 -13.98 14.51
CA TYR A 215 14.48 -13.95 15.53
C TYR A 215 13.07 -13.86 14.91
N GLU A 216 12.83 -12.94 13.98
CA GLU A 216 11.52 -12.81 13.33
C GLU A 216 11.14 -14.08 12.59
N PHE A 217 12.09 -14.69 11.88
CA PHE A 217 11.88 -15.93 11.16
C PHE A 217 11.46 -17.05 12.11
N ASP A 218 12.23 -17.28 13.18
CA ASP A 218 11.96 -18.35 14.15
C ASP A 218 10.60 -18.15 14.83
N GLN A 219 10.28 -16.93 15.24
CA GLN A 219 8.99 -16.62 15.86
C GLN A 219 7.82 -16.87 14.91
N VAL A 220 7.91 -16.45 13.66
CA VAL A 220 6.82 -16.65 12.68
C VAL A 220 6.71 -18.12 12.28
N TYR A 221 7.84 -18.79 12.07
CA TYR A 221 7.86 -20.20 11.73
C TYR A 221 7.18 -21.03 12.81
N THR A 222 7.57 -20.86 14.08
CA THR A 222 6.94 -21.53 15.23
C THR A 222 5.47 -21.13 15.42
N MET A 223 5.11 -19.87 15.17
CA MET A 223 3.71 -19.42 15.23
C MET A 223 2.83 -20.18 14.23
N ILE A 224 3.32 -20.45 13.02
CA ILE A 224 2.56 -21.09 11.95
C ILE A 224 2.56 -22.61 12.08
N ASP A 225 3.72 -23.23 12.34
CA ASP A 225 3.89 -24.69 12.31
C ASP A 225 3.35 -25.34 13.58
N ASP A 226 3.66 -24.76 14.75
CA ASP A 226 3.28 -25.32 16.05
C ASP A 226 1.95 -24.78 16.58
N ASN A 227 1.39 -23.73 15.94
CA ASN A 227 0.20 -23.00 16.39
C ASN A 227 0.31 -22.54 17.86
N THR A 228 1.48 -22.00 18.22
CA THR A 228 1.78 -21.50 19.58
C THR A 228 1.88 -19.98 19.60
N ALA A 229 1.60 -19.39 20.76
CA ALA A 229 1.70 -17.95 20.94
C ALA A 229 3.16 -17.48 20.82
N GLN A 230 3.43 -16.62 19.85
CA GLN A 230 4.75 -16.00 19.61
C GLN A 230 4.58 -14.47 19.47
N ILE A 231 5.69 -13.74 19.59
CA ILE A 231 5.69 -12.27 19.46
C ILE A 231 6.62 -11.87 18.31
N VAL A 232 6.05 -11.17 17.33
CA VAL A 232 6.75 -10.66 16.15
C VAL A 232 6.25 -9.26 15.82
N LEU A 233 7.14 -8.36 15.36
CA LEU A 233 6.83 -6.96 15.06
C LEU A 233 6.08 -6.23 16.19
N GLY A 234 6.35 -6.60 17.45
CA GLY A 234 5.73 -6.01 18.63
C GLY A 234 4.32 -6.51 18.97
N SER A 235 3.78 -7.46 18.21
CA SER A 235 2.42 -8.01 18.41
C SER A 235 2.45 -9.52 18.64
N SER A 236 1.47 -10.01 19.41
CA SER A 236 1.31 -11.43 19.70
C SER A 236 0.35 -12.08 18.70
N GLY A 237 0.68 -13.29 18.25
CA GLY A 237 -0.18 -14.13 17.42
C GLY A 237 0.09 -15.60 17.69
N ASN A 238 -0.80 -16.49 17.25
CA ASN A 238 -0.65 -17.94 17.48
C ASN A 238 -0.88 -18.82 16.25
N ASN A 239 -1.10 -18.22 15.09
CA ASN A 239 -1.37 -18.94 13.86
C ASN A 239 -1.01 -18.07 12.64
N LYS A 240 -1.14 -18.64 11.44
CA LYS A 240 -0.85 -17.95 10.18
C LYS A 240 -1.73 -16.72 9.93
N GLU A 241 -3.02 -16.80 10.23
CA GLU A 241 -3.94 -15.67 10.06
C GLU A 241 -3.53 -14.50 10.96
N ASP A 242 -3.23 -14.76 12.23
CA ASP A 242 -2.70 -13.74 13.16
C ASP A 242 -1.42 -13.11 12.60
N PHE A 243 -0.46 -13.91 12.12
CA PHE A 243 0.75 -13.37 11.50
C PHE A 243 0.45 -12.44 10.31
N THR A 244 -0.48 -12.83 9.44
CA THR A 244 -0.84 -12.00 8.27
C THR A 244 -1.47 -10.67 8.69
N TYR A 245 -2.25 -10.64 9.76
CA TYR A 245 -2.72 -9.39 10.37
C TYR A 245 -1.55 -8.56 10.92
N ILE A 246 -0.71 -9.17 11.74
CA ILE A 246 0.44 -8.49 12.38
C ILE A 246 1.35 -7.84 11.35
N ILE A 247 1.73 -8.56 10.29
CA ILE A 247 2.65 -8.01 9.29
C ILE A 247 2.00 -6.88 8.50
N CYS A 248 0.74 -7.01 8.09
CA CYS A 248 0.04 -6.00 7.28
C CYS A 248 -0.39 -4.75 8.07
N ASP A 249 -0.46 -4.81 9.40
CA ASP A 249 -0.79 -3.65 10.26
C ASP A 249 0.46 -3.04 10.94
N SER A 250 1.65 -3.60 10.70
CA SER A 250 2.91 -3.12 11.28
C SER A 250 3.36 -1.78 10.70
N ARG A 251 4.14 -1.01 11.45
CA ARG A 251 4.75 0.24 10.95
C ARG A 251 5.64 -0.03 9.74
N GLU A 252 6.32 -1.17 9.75
CA GLU A 252 7.16 -1.67 8.67
C GLU A 252 6.37 -1.89 7.38
N PHE A 253 5.12 -2.34 7.45
CA PHE A 253 4.27 -2.49 6.25
C PHE A 253 4.00 -1.16 5.56
N TYR A 254 3.66 -0.12 6.32
CA TYR A 254 3.44 1.21 5.74
C TYR A 254 4.73 1.79 5.15
N GLN A 255 5.89 1.52 5.75
CA GLN A 255 7.18 1.84 5.12
C GLN A 255 7.40 1.06 3.82
N GLY A 256 7.10 -0.24 3.83
CA GLY A 256 7.16 -1.09 2.64
C GLY A 256 6.24 -0.60 1.51
N MET A 257 5.05 -0.11 1.84
CA MET A 257 4.14 0.52 0.88
C MET A 257 4.68 1.84 0.31
N ILE A 258 5.38 2.65 1.11
CA ILE A 258 6.10 3.84 0.60
C ILE A 258 7.20 3.41 -0.37
N ILE A 259 8.05 2.45 0.02
CA ILE A 259 9.13 1.92 -0.84
C ILE A 259 8.57 1.40 -2.16
N TRP A 260 7.49 0.62 -2.11
CA TRP A 260 6.84 0.09 -3.30
C TRP A 260 6.32 1.20 -4.21
N THR A 261 5.67 2.22 -3.64
CA THR A 261 5.13 3.35 -4.40
C THR A 261 6.26 4.12 -5.10
N TYR A 262 7.37 4.38 -4.41
CA TYR A 262 8.54 5.04 -5.00
C TYR A 262 9.20 4.20 -6.10
N ASN A 263 9.37 2.90 -5.88
CA ASN A 263 9.93 2.01 -6.90
C ASN A 263 9.03 1.92 -8.13
N THR A 264 7.72 1.94 -7.94
CA THR A 264 6.75 1.87 -9.03
C THR A 264 6.67 3.19 -9.81
N LEU A 265 6.58 4.32 -9.11
CA LEU A 265 6.34 5.62 -9.74
C LEU A 265 7.62 6.35 -10.15
N LEU A 266 8.73 6.18 -9.43
CA LEU A 266 9.98 6.90 -9.65
C LEU A 266 11.17 5.99 -10.01
N ALA A 267 10.99 4.67 -9.99
CA ALA A 267 12.04 3.69 -10.27
C ALA A 267 13.29 3.85 -9.37
N ARG A 268 13.10 4.29 -8.13
CA ARG A 268 14.15 4.39 -7.11
C ARG A 268 13.59 4.14 -5.72
N ASN A 269 14.46 3.84 -4.76
CA ASN A 269 14.09 3.81 -3.36
C ASN A 269 13.90 5.23 -2.80
N PRO A 270 12.99 5.42 -1.83
CA PRO A 270 12.86 6.67 -1.09
C PRO A 270 14.07 6.87 -0.17
N THR A 271 14.42 8.12 0.07
CA THR A 271 15.38 8.51 1.11
C THR A 271 14.76 8.37 2.50
N SER A 272 15.59 8.29 3.54
CA SER A 272 15.09 8.23 4.92
C SER A 272 14.23 9.44 5.31
N VAL A 273 14.51 10.62 4.74
CA VAL A 273 13.72 11.83 4.97
C VAL A 273 12.35 11.73 4.32
N GLU A 274 12.28 11.26 3.07
CA GLU A 274 11.00 11.03 2.37
C GLU A 274 10.13 10.00 3.09
N VAL A 275 10.73 8.89 3.55
CA VAL A 275 10.02 7.89 4.35
C VAL A 275 9.49 8.50 5.64
N ASP A 276 10.32 9.22 6.40
CA ASP A 276 9.90 9.81 7.68
C ASP A 276 8.75 10.83 7.49
N LEU A 277 8.86 11.70 6.49
CA LEU A 277 7.82 12.69 6.17
C LEU A 277 6.48 12.02 5.81
N LEU A 278 6.49 11.02 4.93
CA LEU A 278 5.27 10.35 4.49
C LEU A 278 4.67 9.46 5.59
N MET A 279 5.51 8.84 6.42
CA MET A 279 5.07 8.02 7.55
C MET A 279 4.33 8.82 8.62
N ASN A 280 4.57 10.13 8.75
CA ASN A 280 3.89 10.97 9.74
C ASN A 280 2.37 11.06 9.50
N ASP A 281 1.92 10.92 8.26
CA ASP A 281 0.50 10.98 7.90
C ASP A 281 -0.02 9.61 7.46
N PHE A 282 0.69 8.92 6.55
CA PHE A 282 0.20 7.68 5.93
C PHE A 282 -0.03 6.55 6.94
N TYR A 283 0.83 6.43 7.96
CA TYR A 283 0.69 5.41 8.99
C TYR A 283 -0.60 5.58 9.82
N PHE A 284 -1.14 6.79 9.92
CA PHE A 284 -2.36 7.05 10.69
C PHE A 284 -3.60 7.18 9.81
N SER A 285 -3.45 7.68 8.59
CA SER A 285 -4.57 7.86 7.67
C SER A 285 -4.90 6.61 6.87
N HIS A 286 -3.91 5.74 6.66
CA HIS A 286 -3.96 4.58 5.77
C HIS A 286 -4.37 4.94 4.32
N ASP A 287 -4.30 6.23 3.97
CA ASP A 287 -4.73 6.76 2.68
C ASP A 287 -3.63 6.55 1.64
N TYR A 288 -3.70 5.41 0.96
CA TYR A 288 -2.76 5.05 -0.10
C TYR A 288 -2.89 5.97 -1.32
N GLN A 289 -4.10 6.41 -1.64
CA GLN A 289 -4.36 7.36 -2.71
C GLN A 289 -3.62 8.67 -2.44
N TRP A 290 -3.67 9.17 -1.19
CA TRP A 290 -2.92 10.35 -0.76
C TRP A 290 -1.41 10.17 -0.90
N LEU A 291 -0.88 9.00 -0.51
CA LEU A 291 0.54 8.68 -0.66
C LEU A 291 0.98 8.78 -2.13
N GLN A 292 0.23 8.16 -3.05
CA GLN A 292 0.50 8.28 -4.49
C GLN A 292 0.50 9.75 -4.93
N ARG A 293 -0.51 10.53 -4.51
CA ARG A 293 -0.61 11.94 -4.89
C ARG A 293 0.55 12.79 -4.38
N GLN A 294 1.07 12.53 -3.17
CA GLN A 294 2.23 13.24 -2.64
C GLN A 294 3.47 13.08 -3.51
N ILE A 295 3.62 11.93 -4.18
CA ILE A 295 4.75 11.63 -5.06
C ILE A 295 4.49 12.19 -6.47
N MET A 296 3.32 11.90 -7.03
CA MET A 296 3.00 12.19 -8.43
C MET A 296 2.85 13.69 -8.73
N LYS A 297 2.49 14.52 -7.75
CA LYS A 297 2.38 15.98 -7.97
C LYS A 297 3.74 16.68 -8.03
N THR A 298 4.83 16.03 -7.62
CA THR A 298 6.16 16.65 -7.54
C THR A 298 6.77 16.90 -8.92
N ASP A 299 7.73 17.82 -8.98
CA ASP A 299 8.50 18.07 -10.21
C ASP A 299 9.37 16.88 -10.61
N GLU A 300 9.83 16.08 -9.64
CA GLU A 300 10.61 14.87 -9.91
C GLU A 300 9.81 13.86 -10.73
N TYR A 301 8.57 13.59 -10.32
CA TYR A 301 7.68 12.71 -11.08
C TYR A 301 7.30 13.34 -12.42
N ALA A 302 7.04 14.64 -12.45
CA ALA A 302 6.61 15.34 -13.66
C ALA A 302 7.73 15.57 -14.69
N HIS A 303 9.00 15.44 -14.28
CA HIS A 303 10.17 15.80 -15.07
C HIS A 303 10.14 17.26 -15.54
N PHE A 304 9.75 18.16 -14.64
CA PHE A 304 9.76 19.61 -14.86
C PHE A 304 11.06 20.27 -14.38
#